data_AF-A0A6J5V1D1-F1
#
_entry.id   AF-A0A6J5V1D1-F1
#
_cell.length_a   1.000
_cell.length_b   1.000
_cell.length_c   1.000
_cell.angle_alpha   90.00
_cell.angle_beta   90.00
_cell.angle_gamma   90.00
#
_symmetry.space_group_name_H-M   'P 1'
#
loop_
_entity.id
_entity.type
_entity.pdbx_description
1 polymer ?
#
loop_
_entity_poly.entity_id
_entity_poly.type
_entity_poly.pdbx_seq_one_letter_code
_entity_poly.pdbx_strand_id
1 'polypeptide(L)'
;MSCFVWYRLRGYQKQPQGISPSIHGGENIGVVGRAGRGKSTLIQVFFRLVEPSGGKIIIVGIDITTIGLQNIRSRFGIIPQEPVLFEGTVGSNIDPVGMYSDEEIWKVKNTMLSGFRIT
;
A
#
# COMPACT_ATOMS: atom_id res chain seq x y z
N MET A 1 -5.69 9.09 10.86
CA MET A 1 -4.71 9.46 9.81
C MET A 1 -4.41 8.21 9.00
N SER A 2 -5.10 8.03 7.88
CA SER A 2 -5.00 6.79 7.09
C SER A 2 -4.13 7.03 5.87
N CYS A 3 -2.95 6.41 5.84
CA CYS A 3 -2.01 6.54 4.72
C CYS A 3 -2.44 5.62 3.58
N PHE A 4 -3.24 6.15 2.65
CA PHE A 4 -3.56 5.48 1.39
C PHE A 4 -2.40 5.71 0.42
N VAL A 5 -1.62 4.65 0.12
CA VAL A 5 -0.45 4.79 -0.76
C VAL A 5 -0.75 4.27 -2.15
N TRP A 6 -0.97 5.20 -3.09
CA TRP A 6 -1.04 4.92 -4.52
C TRP A 6 0.29 5.22 -5.19
N TYR A 7 0.69 4.34 -6.10
CA TYR A 7 2.05 4.29 -6.64
C TYR A 7 2.02 4.21 -8.20
N ARG A 8 2.19 5.32 -8.94
CA ARG A 8 2.29 5.43 -10.43
C ARG A 8 3.67 5.08 -11.09
N LEU A 9 4.75 5.86 -10.91
CA LEU A 9 6.14 5.80 -11.48
C LEU A 9 6.32 6.06 -12.98
N ARG A 10 7.59 6.27 -13.34
CA ARG A 10 8.13 6.28 -14.72
C ARG A 10 9.54 5.69 -14.77
N GLY A 11 9.81 4.83 -15.76
CA GLY A 11 11.16 4.34 -16.08
C GLY A 11 11.50 2.95 -15.51
N TYR A 12 11.07 1.88 -16.19
CA TYR A 12 11.56 0.53 -15.93
C TYR A 12 12.52 0.10 -17.06
N GLN A 13 13.82 0.31 -16.86
CA GLN A 13 14.85 -0.45 -17.55
C GLN A 13 15.58 -1.37 -16.56
N LYS A 14 15.98 -2.55 -17.03
CA LYS A 14 16.73 -3.54 -16.27
C LYS A 14 18.05 -2.92 -15.79
N GLN A 15 18.25 -2.79 -14.48
CA GLN A 15 19.58 -2.64 -13.90
C GLN A 15 19.93 -3.92 -13.10
N PRO A 16 21.17 -4.42 -13.17
CA PRO A 16 21.67 -5.51 -12.30
C PRO A 16 21.97 -5.04 -10.86
N GLN A 17 21.57 -3.82 -10.51
CA GLN A 17 21.97 -3.09 -9.31
C GLN A 17 20.68 -2.64 -8.59
N GLY A 18 20.74 -2.58 -7.26
CA GLY A 18 19.55 -2.39 -6.40
C GLY A 18 18.80 -1.09 -6.65
N ILE A 19 17.49 -1.11 -6.37
CA ILE A 19 16.58 0.03 -6.54
C ILE A 19 16.57 0.85 -5.24
N SER A 20 17.11 2.07 -5.27
CA SER A 20 17.25 2.96 -4.08
C SER A 20 16.55 4.33 -4.22
N PRO A 21 15.23 4.40 -4.51
CA PRO A 21 14.49 5.65 -4.58
C PRO A 21 14.23 6.21 -3.18
N SER A 22 14.44 7.51 -2.99
CA SER A 22 13.87 8.26 -1.87
C SER A 22 12.42 8.67 -2.18
N ILE A 23 11.59 8.70 -1.15
CA ILE A 23 10.16 9.05 -1.23
C ILE A 23 9.85 10.00 -0.08
N HIS A 24 9.25 11.15 -0.39
CA HIS A 24 8.80 12.13 0.61
C HIS A 24 7.32 11.94 0.96
N GLY A 25 6.93 12.41 2.15
CA GLY A 25 5.53 12.36 2.59
C GLY A 25 4.61 13.17 1.67
N GLY A 26 3.51 12.57 1.22
CA GLY A 26 2.55 13.19 0.31
C GLY A 26 2.81 12.94 -1.18
N GLU A 27 3.90 12.27 -1.55
CA GLU A 27 4.18 11.91 -2.95
C GLU A 27 3.42 10.64 -3.39
N ASN A 28 2.68 10.73 -4.49
CA ASN A 28 2.01 9.58 -5.12
C ASN A 28 2.99 8.83 -6.05
N ILE A 29 3.80 7.90 -5.51
CA ILE A 29 5.03 7.39 -6.18
C ILE A 29 4.83 6.35 -7.27
N GLY A 30 5.07 5.03 -7.11
CA GLY A 30 5.18 4.20 -8.31
C GLY A 30 5.60 2.74 -8.33
N VAL A 31 4.92 1.93 -9.17
CA VAL A 31 5.55 0.87 -10.00
C VAL A 31 4.83 0.63 -11.34
N VAL A 32 5.45 0.98 -12.48
CA VAL A 32 5.09 0.42 -13.81
C VAL A 32 6.14 -0.57 -14.31
N GLY A 33 5.72 -1.51 -15.16
CA GLY A 33 6.60 -2.49 -15.80
C GLY A 33 5.82 -3.70 -16.32
N ARG A 34 6.43 -4.49 -17.21
CA ARG A 34 5.80 -5.72 -17.76
C ARG A 34 5.37 -6.70 -16.65
N ALA A 35 4.45 -7.61 -16.96
CA ALA A 35 4.11 -8.74 -16.08
C ALA A 35 5.37 -9.58 -15.77
N GLY A 36 5.38 -10.28 -14.63
CA GLY A 36 6.51 -11.10 -14.19
C GLY A 36 7.78 -10.33 -13.75
N ARG A 37 7.73 -8.99 -13.63
CA ARG A 37 8.87 -8.16 -13.18
C ARG A 37 8.91 -7.83 -11.67
N GLY A 38 8.20 -8.61 -10.85
CA GLY A 38 8.26 -8.47 -9.38
C GLY A 38 7.49 -7.29 -8.78
N LYS A 39 6.58 -6.64 -9.51
CA LYS A 39 5.77 -5.52 -8.98
C LYS A 39 4.94 -5.92 -7.75
N SER A 40 4.23 -7.05 -7.84
CA SER A 40 3.47 -7.61 -6.72
C SER A 40 4.38 -8.09 -5.59
N THR A 41 5.56 -8.63 -5.94
CA THR A 41 6.61 -9.02 -4.97
C THR A 41 7.14 -7.81 -4.19
N LEU A 42 7.32 -6.66 -4.83
CA LEU A 42 7.71 -5.42 -4.15
C LEU A 42 6.67 -5.01 -3.10
N ILE A 43 5.38 -5.06 -3.45
CA ILE A 43 4.28 -4.82 -2.50
C ILE A 43 4.33 -5.82 -1.33
N GLN A 44 4.54 -7.12 -1.62
CA GLN A 44 4.68 -8.15 -0.59
C GLN A 44 5.85 -7.87 0.37
N VAL A 45 6.98 -7.36 -0.12
CA VAL A 45 8.13 -6.99 0.72
C VAL A 45 7.85 -5.71 1.53
N PHE A 46 7.21 -4.69 0.95
CA PHE A 46 6.80 -3.48 1.70
C PHE A 46 5.87 -3.78 2.88
N PHE A 47 4.91 -4.69 2.70
CA PHE A 47 4.00 -5.13 3.78
C PHE A 47 4.60 -6.21 4.70
N ARG A 48 5.87 -6.61 4.45
CA ARG A 48 6.56 -7.75 5.07
C ARG A 48 5.66 -9.00 5.13
N LEU A 49 5.06 -9.31 3.99
CA LEU A 49 4.46 -10.63 3.71
C LEU A 49 5.54 -11.62 3.25
N VAL A 50 6.62 -11.10 2.68
CA VAL A 50 7.87 -11.80 2.37
C VAL A 50 9.01 -10.92 2.92
N GLU A 51 9.95 -11.49 3.66
CA GLU A 51 11.11 -10.71 4.15
C GLU A 51 12.10 -10.41 3.00
N PRO A 52 12.75 -9.24 2.99
CA PRO A 52 13.72 -8.90 1.95
C PRO A 52 14.94 -9.82 2.02
N SER A 53 15.27 -10.47 0.90
CA SER A 53 16.48 -11.31 0.77
C SER A 53 17.79 -10.52 0.69
N GLY A 54 17.71 -9.18 0.61
CA GLY A 54 18.84 -8.27 0.59
C GLY A 54 18.39 -6.82 0.45
N GLY A 55 19.29 -5.87 0.75
CA GLY A 55 18.96 -4.46 0.84
C GLY A 55 18.21 -4.08 2.12
N LYS A 56 17.71 -2.85 2.19
CA LYS A 56 16.93 -2.31 3.32
C LYS A 56 15.82 -1.41 2.79
N ILE A 57 14.67 -1.40 3.47
CA ILE A 57 13.61 -0.42 3.24
C ILE A 57 13.56 0.46 4.48
N ILE A 58 13.80 1.76 4.29
CA ILE A 58 13.88 2.75 5.36
C ILE A 58 12.69 3.69 5.25
N ILE A 59 11.93 3.84 6.34
CA ILE A 59 10.73 4.67 6.41
C ILE A 59 10.90 5.62 7.60
N VAL A 60 10.93 6.92 7.31
CA VAL A 60 11.21 7.99 8.30
C VAL A 60 12.52 7.72 9.09
N GLY A 61 13.57 7.30 8.38
CA GLY A 61 14.87 6.98 8.96
C GLY A 61 14.98 5.63 9.67
N ILE A 62 13.89 4.87 9.80
CA ILE A 62 13.86 3.56 10.50
C ILE A 62 13.77 2.42 9.49
N ASP A 63 14.63 1.41 9.64
CA ASP A 63 14.59 0.16 8.87
C ASP A 63 13.35 -0.67 9.25
N ILE A 64 12.45 -0.94 8.29
CA ILE A 64 11.18 -1.63 8.57
C ILE A 64 11.35 -3.04 9.15
N THR A 65 12.51 -3.67 8.97
CA THR A 65 12.81 -5.00 9.53
C THR A 65 12.91 -4.96 11.06
N THR A 66 13.28 -3.81 11.63
CA THR A 66 13.42 -3.60 13.08
C THR A 66 12.09 -3.29 13.78
N ILE A 67 11.04 -3.00 13.02
CA ILE A 67 9.70 -2.66 13.53
C ILE A 67 8.84 -3.94 13.62
N GLY A 68 8.06 -4.10 14.69
CA GLY A 68 7.11 -5.22 14.80
C GLY A 68 6.01 -5.19 13.72
N LEU A 69 5.60 -6.36 13.22
CA LEU A 69 4.67 -6.48 12.08
C LEU A 69 3.32 -5.77 12.29
N GLN A 70 2.80 -5.70 13.53
CA GLN A 70 1.58 -4.96 13.85
C GLN A 70 1.78 -3.43 13.71
N ASN A 71 2.94 -2.91 14.11
CA ASN A 71 3.26 -1.49 14.07
C ASN A 71 3.55 -0.98 12.66
N ILE A 72 4.08 -1.83 11.77
CA ILE A 72 4.21 -1.48 10.35
C ILE A 72 2.85 -1.58 9.66
N ARG A 73 2.12 -2.71 9.79
CA ARG A 73 0.86 -2.93 9.05
C ARG A 73 -0.28 -2.00 9.47
N SER A 74 -0.34 -1.55 10.72
CA SER A 74 -1.33 -0.53 11.16
C SER A 74 -1.13 0.85 10.51
N ARG A 75 0.01 1.10 9.83
CA ARG A 75 0.34 2.38 9.18
C ARG A 75 0.19 2.36 7.66
N PHE A 76 -0.10 1.21 7.05
CA PHE A 76 -0.26 1.06 5.60
C PHE A 76 -1.59 0.42 5.24
N GLY A 77 -2.35 1.06 4.35
CA GLY A 77 -3.48 0.43 3.66
C GLY A 77 -3.01 -0.27 2.38
N ILE A 78 -3.45 -1.51 2.15
CA ILE A 78 -3.32 -2.21 0.86
C ILE A 78 -4.68 -2.34 0.20
N ILE A 79 -4.73 -2.14 -1.12
CA ILE A 79 -5.86 -2.57 -1.96
C ILE A 79 -5.32 -3.72 -2.82
N PRO A 80 -5.78 -4.97 -2.61
CA PRO A 80 -5.34 -6.11 -3.41
C PRO A 80 -5.82 -5.98 -4.87
N GLN A 81 -5.15 -6.66 -5.80
CA GLN A 81 -5.56 -6.67 -7.22
C GLN A 81 -6.93 -7.33 -7.41
N GLU A 82 -7.23 -8.35 -6.60
CA GLU A 82 -8.52 -9.02 -6.52
C GLU A 82 -9.02 -8.85 -5.07
N PRO A 83 -10.08 -8.06 -4.82
CA PRO A 83 -10.64 -7.90 -3.48
C PRO A 83 -11.44 -9.14 -3.09
N VAL A 84 -11.18 -9.64 -1.89
CA VAL A 84 -12.03 -10.65 -1.25
C VAL A 84 -13.16 -9.92 -0.55
N LEU A 85 -14.40 -10.27 -0.88
CA LEU A 85 -15.60 -9.81 -0.19
C LEU A 85 -16.15 -10.94 0.68
N PHE A 86 -16.53 -10.60 1.90
CA PHE A 86 -17.22 -11.48 2.83
C PHE A 86 -18.74 -11.29 2.73
N GLU A 87 -19.49 -12.32 3.06
CA GLU A 87 -20.96 -12.25 3.15
C GLU A 87 -21.37 -11.21 4.20
N GLY A 88 -22.28 -10.30 3.83
CA GLY A 88 -22.66 -9.16 4.66
C GLY A 88 -22.95 -7.91 3.84
N THR A 89 -22.87 -6.74 4.48
CA THR A 89 -23.09 -5.45 3.82
C THR A 89 -21.78 -4.87 3.29
N VAL A 90 -21.89 -3.81 2.47
CA VAL A 90 -20.71 -3.01 2.08
C VAL A 90 -20.06 -2.37 3.31
N GLY A 91 -20.86 -1.98 4.32
CA GLY A 91 -20.36 -1.45 5.59
C GLY A 91 -19.51 -2.47 6.35
N SER A 92 -20.00 -3.70 6.55
CA SER A 92 -19.27 -4.75 7.26
C SER A 92 -18.04 -5.28 6.50
N ASN A 93 -17.95 -5.01 5.18
CA ASN A 93 -16.74 -5.28 4.40
C ASN A 93 -15.70 -4.14 4.48
N ILE A 94 -16.14 -2.90 4.72
CA ILE A 94 -15.26 -1.74 4.93
C ILE A 94 -14.74 -1.71 6.37
N ASP A 95 -15.59 -2.04 7.35
CA ASP A 95 -15.26 -2.16 8.75
C ASP A 95 -15.75 -3.50 9.33
N PRO A 96 -14.95 -4.58 9.21
CA PRO A 96 -15.29 -5.90 9.74
C PRO A 96 -15.25 -5.99 11.27
N VAL A 97 -14.77 -4.95 11.97
CA VAL A 97 -14.59 -4.94 13.44
C VAL A 97 -15.52 -3.98 14.16
N GLY A 98 -16.32 -3.18 13.43
CA GLY A 98 -17.31 -2.26 13.99
C GLY A 98 -16.69 -1.15 14.85
N MET A 99 -15.55 -0.61 14.43
CA MET A 99 -14.83 0.47 15.11
C MET A 99 -15.26 1.88 14.67
N TYR A 100 -16.02 2.03 13.59
CA TYR A 100 -16.40 3.32 13.00
C TYR A 100 -17.93 3.49 12.90
N SER A 101 -18.41 4.74 12.95
CA SER A 101 -19.84 5.02 12.74
C SER A 101 -20.23 4.98 11.26
N ASP A 102 -21.53 4.80 10.98
CA ASP A 102 -22.07 4.83 9.62
C ASP A 102 -21.75 6.16 8.90
N GLU A 103 -21.72 7.29 9.61
CA GLU A 103 -21.32 8.59 9.06
C GLU A 103 -19.84 8.64 8.65
N GLU A 104 -18.95 8.02 9.45
CA GLU A 104 -17.52 7.93 9.13
C GLU A 104 -17.28 7.05 7.91
N ILE A 105 -17.94 5.88 7.85
CA ILE A 105 -17.91 4.95 6.71
C ILE A 105 -18.45 5.66 5.45
N TRP A 106 -19.56 6.40 5.55
CA TRP A 106 -20.14 7.14 4.43
C TRP A 106 -19.22 8.26 3.92
N LYS A 107 -18.54 8.98 4.83
CA LYS A 107 -17.56 10.02 4.47
C LYS A 107 -16.38 9.44 3.71
N VAL A 108 -15.87 8.28 4.11
CA VAL A 108 -14.80 7.56 3.39
C VAL A 108 -15.28 7.13 2.00
N LYS A 109 -16.50 6.57 1.88
CA LYS A 109 -17.09 6.15 0.59
C LYS A 109 -17.12 7.29 -0.43
N ASN A 110 -17.58 8.48 -0.04
CA ASN A 110 -17.61 9.65 -0.93
C ASN A 110 -16.21 10.17 -1.30
N THR A 111 -15.23 10.01 -0.41
CA THR A 111 -13.84 10.40 -0.64
C THR A 111 -13.12 9.43 -1.60
N MET A 112 -13.34 8.12 -1.45
CA MET A 112 -12.77 7.12 -2.36
C MET A 112 -13.28 7.28 -3.80
N LEU A 113 -14.57 7.57 -3.99
CA LEU A 113 -15.18 7.76 -5.31
C LEU A 113 -14.72 9.05 -6.02
N SER A 114 -14.27 10.06 -5.28
CA SER A 114 -13.83 11.35 -5.83
C SER A 114 -12.31 11.45 -6.04
N GLY A 115 -11.50 10.62 -5.37
CA GLY A 115 -10.04 10.63 -5.47
C GLY A 115 -9.45 9.99 -6.74
N PHE A 116 -10.21 9.17 -7.46
CA PHE A 116 -9.73 8.41 -8.63
C PHE A 116 -9.73 9.23 -9.94
N ARG A 117 -8.93 10.30 -10.00
CA ARG A 117 -8.62 10.98 -11.28
C ARG A 117 -7.43 10.32 -11.97
N ILE A 118 -7.72 9.42 -12.91
CA ILE A 118 -6.73 8.94 -13.89
C ILE A 118 -6.58 9.99 -15.00
N THR A 119 -5.65 10.92 -14.78
CA THR A 119 -5.12 11.86 -15.80
C THR A 119 -3.59 11.81 -15.73
#